data_AF-A0A2H3D4D7-F1
#
_entry.id   AF-A0A2H3D4D7-F1
#
_cell.length_a   1.000
_cell.length_b   1.000
_cell.length_c   1.000
_cell.angle_alpha   90.00
_cell.angle_beta   90.00
_cell.angle_gamma   90.00
#
_symmetry.space_group_name_H-M   'P 1'
#
loop_
_entity.id
_entity.type
_entity.pdbx_description
1 polymer ?
#
loop_
_entity_poly.entity_id
_entity_poly.type
_entity_poly.pdbx_seq_one_letter_code
_entity_poly.pdbx_strand_id
1 'polypeptide(L)'
;MIAHQGTKAEINIPKEIKSNIFLQSFNTKKYMLLPDLQRILNVAKKTGVRVEGIAFSRDILQSHPIWYHSEANPRLCLLTCSSASLCLRENHNLQMVGEAEEISLLLDNPNHEITNRVNRCICYICEAMIENMECRNSNECMHCAKDLLDTLLRKWDPCYMLLEDYEEAPEQLNVGFEFDRHVTIHGPVANTFCIFTEGRVSNVLPDLRIAAPTTIVKVTTSGTYCEVTSTNESRAGTGIFTTGENGLERALKVLQSLHQFDQVGGALAAKILADCQPQIYSTQ
;
A
#
# COMPACT_ATOMS: atom_id res chain seq x y z
N MET A 1 26.11 4.63 5.44
CA MET A 1 24.71 4.44 5.03
C MET A 1 24.39 5.38 3.86
N ILE A 2 23.77 4.89 2.78
CA ILE A 2 23.54 5.64 1.53
C ILE A 2 22.77 6.94 1.79
N ALA A 3 21.73 6.85 2.62
CA ALA A 3 20.82 7.93 2.94
C ALA A 3 21.51 9.20 3.50
N HIS A 4 22.67 9.07 4.16
CA HIS A 4 23.36 10.21 4.76
C HIS A 4 24.04 11.15 3.75
N GLN A 5 24.21 10.71 2.50
CA GLN A 5 24.92 11.48 1.46
C GLN A 5 23.98 12.46 0.73
N GLY A 6 23.24 13.30 1.45
CA GLY A 6 22.23 14.21 0.87
C GLY A 6 22.78 15.26 -0.11
N THR A 7 21.94 15.75 -1.03
CA THR A 7 22.31 16.84 -1.96
C THR A 7 22.53 18.18 -1.23
N LYS A 8 23.00 19.22 -1.93
CA LYS A 8 23.20 20.54 -1.32
C LYS A 8 21.88 21.14 -0.80
N ALA A 9 20.76 20.84 -1.47
CA ALA A 9 19.43 21.27 -1.04
C ALA A 9 18.93 20.52 0.21
N GLU A 10 19.46 19.33 0.48
CA GLU A 10 18.97 18.42 1.53
C GLU A 10 20.02 18.17 2.62
N ILE A 11 21.10 18.97 2.62
CA ILE A 11 22.18 18.88 3.61
C ILE A 11 21.70 19.27 5.01
N ASN A 12 20.65 20.10 5.08
CA ASN A 12 20.04 20.57 6.31
C ASN A 12 19.05 19.57 6.91
N ILE A 13 18.72 18.48 6.20
CA ILE A 13 17.89 17.42 6.75
C ILE A 13 18.74 16.64 7.77
N PRO A 14 18.31 16.53 9.04
CA PRO A 14 19.02 15.78 10.08
C PRO A 14 19.36 14.36 9.65
N LYS A 15 20.52 13.83 10.08
CA LYS A 15 20.97 12.51 9.63
C LYS A 15 20.16 11.38 10.27
N GLU A 16 19.65 11.65 11.46
CA GLU A 16 18.95 10.72 12.35
C GLU A 16 17.62 10.25 11.76
N ILE A 17 17.02 11.06 10.88
CA ILE A 17 15.76 10.75 10.20
C ILE A 17 15.96 10.20 8.77
N LYS A 18 17.20 10.09 8.30
CA LYS A 18 17.52 9.60 6.95
C LYS A 18 17.75 8.10 6.99
N SER A 19 16.75 7.32 6.60
CA SER A 19 16.79 5.86 6.66
C SER A 19 16.83 5.23 5.27
N ASN A 20 15.77 5.42 4.46
CA ASN A 20 15.57 4.71 3.20
C ASN A 20 15.24 5.66 2.05
N ILE A 21 16.15 5.75 1.08
CA ILE A 21 16.06 6.64 -0.08
C ILE A 21 14.97 6.26 -1.10
N PHE A 22 14.36 5.08 -0.96
CA PHE A 22 13.25 4.65 -1.81
C PHE A 22 11.88 4.87 -1.14
N LEU A 23 11.85 5.05 0.18
CA LEU A 23 10.63 5.32 0.96
C LEU A 23 10.52 6.81 1.35
N GLN A 24 11.59 7.58 1.13
CA GLN A 24 11.68 8.99 1.49
C GLN A 24 11.98 9.85 0.26
N SER A 25 11.48 11.08 0.25
CA SER A 25 11.48 12.01 -0.88
C SER A 25 12.80 12.77 -1.10
N PHE A 26 13.80 12.61 -0.23
CA PHE A 26 15.09 13.29 -0.39
C PHE A 26 16.05 12.55 -1.33
N ASN A 27 16.92 13.31 -1.98
CA ASN A 27 17.91 12.85 -2.93
C ASN A 27 19.28 12.60 -2.28
N THR A 28 20.05 11.72 -2.91
CA THR A 28 21.41 11.37 -2.48
C THR A 28 22.43 11.73 -3.57
N LYS A 29 23.57 12.30 -3.17
CA LYS A 29 24.73 12.59 -4.02
C LYS A 29 25.37 11.28 -4.50
N LYS A 30 25.01 10.86 -5.71
CA LYS A 30 25.53 9.63 -6.32
C LYS A 30 27.06 9.55 -6.33
N TYR A 31 27.74 10.65 -6.64
CA TYR A 31 29.21 10.69 -6.76
C TYR A 31 29.96 10.48 -5.44
N MET A 32 29.28 10.57 -4.29
CA MET A 32 29.85 10.32 -2.96
C MET A 32 29.67 8.85 -2.50
N LEU A 33 29.00 8.03 -3.31
CA LEU A 33 28.77 6.61 -3.02
C LEU A 33 29.85 5.74 -3.64
N LEU A 34 30.06 4.54 -3.09
CA LEU A 34 30.93 3.53 -3.68
C LEU A 34 30.42 3.13 -5.09
N PRO A 35 31.31 2.79 -6.04
CA PRO A 35 30.93 2.48 -7.43
C PRO A 35 29.80 1.46 -7.56
N ASP A 36 29.78 0.41 -6.73
CA ASP A 36 28.74 -0.61 -6.78
C ASP A 36 27.37 -0.10 -6.32
N LEU A 37 27.34 0.77 -5.30
CA LEU A 37 26.11 1.43 -4.86
C LEU A 37 25.59 2.37 -5.95
N GLN A 38 26.48 3.09 -6.64
CA GLN A 38 26.08 3.92 -7.79
C GLN A 38 25.45 3.07 -8.90
N ARG A 39 26.04 1.90 -9.21
CA ARG A 39 25.48 0.96 -10.19
C ARG A 39 24.10 0.48 -9.78
N ILE A 40 23.91 0.07 -8.52
CA ILE A 40 22.61 -0.37 -8.00
C ILE A 40 21.56 0.74 -8.15
N LEU A 41 21.86 1.98 -7.75
CA LEU A 41 20.91 3.09 -7.89
C LEU A 41 20.63 3.46 -9.34
N ASN A 42 21.60 3.27 -10.24
CA ASN A 42 21.40 3.50 -11.66
C ASN A 42 20.54 2.42 -12.30
N VAL A 43 20.72 1.15 -11.90
CA VAL A 43 19.84 0.04 -12.32
C VAL A 43 18.44 0.28 -11.79
N ALA A 44 18.28 0.57 -10.50
CA ALA A 44 16.97 0.82 -9.90
C ALA A 44 16.23 1.96 -10.61
N LYS A 45 16.92 3.06 -10.92
CA LYS A 45 16.34 4.16 -11.70
C LYS A 45 16.00 3.74 -13.13
N LYS A 46 16.87 2.97 -13.79
CA LYS A 46 16.66 2.51 -15.18
C LYS A 46 15.47 1.56 -15.29
N THR A 47 15.28 0.68 -14.32
CA THR A 47 14.18 -0.29 -14.29
C THR A 47 12.91 0.25 -13.64
N GLY A 48 12.93 1.50 -13.18
CA GLY A 48 11.78 2.15 -12.56
C GLY A 48 11.37 1.54 -11.22
N VAL A 49 12.32 1.05 -10.41
CA VAL A 49 12.03 0.53 -9.06
C VAL A 49 11.30 1.60 -8.27
N ARG A 50 10.12 1.26 -7.78
CA ARG A 50 9.32 2.12 -6.88
C ARG A 50 8.47 1.27 -5.95
N VAL A 51 7.99 1.90 -4.89
CA VAL A 51 7.00 1.31 -3.99
C VAL A 51 5.65 1.35 -4.70
N GLU A 52 5.09 0.19 -5.02
CA GLU A 52 3.80 0.12 -5.71
C GLU A 52 3.05 -1.17 -5.36
N GLY A 53 1.73 -1.04 -5.29
CA GLY A 53 0.78 -2.09 -4.92
C GLY A 53 -0.64 -1.54 -5.03
N ILE A 54 -1.65 -2.40 -5.04
CA ILE A 54 -3.06 -1.95 -5.00
C ILE A 54 -3.39 -1.48 -3.58
N ALA A 55 -3.11 -2.32 -2.59
CA ALA A 55 -3.21 -2.02 -1.17
C ALA A 55 -2.02 -2.64 -0.41
N PHE A 56 -1.77 -2.12 0.79
CA PHE A 56 -0.72 -2.59 1.68
C PHE A 56 -1.33 -2.85 3.05
N SER A 57 -0.81 -3.87 3.72
CA SER A 57 -1.18 -4.14 5.10
C SER A 57 -0.71 -3.03 6.03
N ARG A 58 -1.42 -2.85 7.15
CA ARG A 58 -1.10 -1.87 8.19
C ARG A 58 0.31 -2.05 8.74
N ASP A 59 0.77 -3.29 8.91
CA ASP A 59 2.16 -3.59 9.31
C ASP A 59 3.19 -2.97 8.36
N ILE A 60 2.94 -3.05 7.05
CA ILE A 60 3.79 -2.44 6.03
C ILE A 60 3.72 -0.92 6.15
N LEU A 61 2.51 -0.34 6.23
CA LEU A 61 2.33 1.11 6.33
C LEU A 61 3.02 1.68 7.58
N GLN A 62 2.83 1.05 8.73
CA GLN A 62 3.44 1.44 10.00
C GLN A 62 4.97 1.36 9.97
N SER A 63 5.54 0.44 9.19
CA SER A 63 6.98 0.28 9.01
C SER A 63 7.63 1.32 8.09
N HIS A 64 6.85 2.23 7.48
CA HIS A 64 7.41 3.29 6.65
C HIS A 64 7.96 4.45 7.50
N PRO A 65 9.02 5.13 7.02
CA PRO A 65 9.50 6.34 7.68
C PRO A 65 8.47 7.48 7.57
N ILE A 66 8.07 8.09 8.68
CA ILE A 66 7.11 9.20 8.66
C ILE A 66 7.75 10.49 8.11
N TRP A 67 9.01 10.74 8.46
CA TRP A 67 9.71 11.93 8.03
C TRP A 67 10.09 11.85 6.55
N TYR A 68 9.78 12.90 5.80
CA TYR A 68 10.01 12.96 4.36
C TYR A 68 9.40 11.79 3.59
N HIS A 69 8.31 11.19 4.08
CA HIS A 69 7.61 10.08 3.43
C HIS A 69 7.37 10.36 1.94
N SER A 70 7.69 9.40 1.06
CA SER A 70 7.68 9.61 -0.40
C SER A 70 6.30 9.95 -0.96
N GLU A 71 5.25 9.45 -0.32
CA GLU A 71 3.84 9.61 -0.74
C GLU A 71 3.07 10.60 0.14
N ALA A 72 3.78 11.46 0.89
CA ALA A 72 3.17 12.54 1.65
C ALA A 72 2.99 13.82 0.82
N ASN A 73 2.02 14.65 1.22
CA ASN A 73 1.85 15.99 0.67
C ASN A 73 3.09 16.88 0.98
N PRO A 74 3.51 17.79 0.07
CA PRO A 74 4.57 18.77 0.32
C PRO A 74 4.47 19.57 1.63
N ARG A 75 3.27 19.69 2.23
CA ARG A 75 3.06 20.27 3.57
C ARG A 75 3.91 19.61 4.65
N LEU A 76 4.27 18.34 4.51
CA LEU A 76 5.13 17.62 5.45
C LEU A 76 6.45 18.36 5.72
N CYS A 77 7.04 18.98 4.69
CA CYS A 77 8.27 19.75 4.82
C CYS A 77 8.15 20.98 5.73
N LEU A 78 6.94 21.51 5.92
CA LEU A 78 6.69 22.65 6.81
C LEU A 78 6.63 22.22 8.28
N LEU A 79 6.27 20.96 8.52
CA LEU A 79 6.14 20.41 9.87
C LEU A 79 7.50 20.05 10.47
N THR A 80 8.52 19.72 9.67
CA THR A 80 9.80 19.16 10.15
C THR A 80 10.68 20.10 10.99
N CYS A 81 10.35 21.39 11.08
CA CYS A 81 11.16 22.41 11.75
C CYS A 81 10.52 23.00 13.03
N SER A 82 9.32 22.56 13.41
CA SER A 82 8.66 23.07 14.62
C SER A 82 9.37 22.61 15.90
N SER A 83 9.13 23.30 17.02
CA SER A 83 9.58 22.86 18.36
C SER A 83 9.04 21.47 18.71
N ALA A 84 7.78 21.20 18.35
CA ALA A 84 7.15 19.90 18.53
C ALA A 84 7.87 18.82 17.71
N SER A 85 8.18 19.08 16.43
CA SER A 85 8.92 18.13 15.58
C SER A 85 10.35 17.88 16.06
N LEU A 86 11.02 18.90 16.61
CA LEU A 86 12.31 18.72 17.28
C LEU A 86 12.17 17.77 18.48
N CYS A 87 11.17 18.01 19.35
CA CYS A 87 10.88 17.15 20.49
C CYS A 87 10.53 15.72 20.05
N LEU A 88 9.68 15.56 19.03
CA LEU A 88 9.31 14.25 18.49
C LEU A 88 10.54 13.46 18.01
N ARG A 89 11.51 14.12 17.37
CA ARG A 89 12.73 13.45 16.91
C ARG A 89 13.72 13.14 18.03
N GLU A 90 13.98 14.10 18.91
CA GLU A 90 15.07 14.03 19.89
C GLU A 90 14.66 13.27 21.16
N ASN A 91 13.40 13.45 21.59
CA ASN A 91 12.92 12.97 22.87
C ASN A 91 11.98 11.76 22.72
N HIS A 92 11.09 11.80 21.74
CA HIS A 92 10.19 10.67 21.44
C HIS A 92 10.81 9.65 20.47
N ASN A 93 11.97 9.95 19.88
CA ASN A 93 12.62 9.12 18.86
C ASN A 93 11.69 8.71 17.70
N LEU A 94 10.74 9.58 17.33
CA LEU A 94 9.78 9.30 16.27
C LEU A 94 10.51 9.14 14.92
N GLN A 95 10.34 7.99 14.27
CA GLN A 95 10.93 7.63 12.97
C GLN A 95 9.90 7.05 12.01
N MET A 96 8.97 6.25 12.52
CA MET A 96 8.06 5.43 11.73
C MET A 96 6.62 5.95 11.79
N VAL A 97 5.81 5.56 10.79
CA VAL A 97 4.39 5.90 10.72
C VAL A 97 3.63 5.29 11.91
N GLY A 98 3.92 4.04 12.30
CA GLY A 98 3.25 3.39 13.43
C GLY A 98 3.49 4.10 14.77
N GLU A 99 4.68 4.62 14.99
CA GLU A 99 4.99 5.42 16.19
C GLU A 99 4.22 6.76 16.19
N ALA A 100 4.02 7.37 15.01
CA ALA A 100 3.21 8.58 14.89
C ALA A 100 1.73 8.27 15.18
N GLU A 101 1.22 7.14 14.69
CA GLU A 101 -0.12 6.63 14.98
C GLU A 101 -0.31 6.45 16.48
N GLU A 102 0.58 5.70 17.15
CA GLU A 102 0.55 5.48 18.60
C GLU A 102 0.52 6.79 19.40
N ILE A 103 1.40 7.74 19.07
CA ILE A 103 1.45 9.05 19.75
C ILE A 103 0.17 9.85 19.49
N SER A 104 -0.39 9.79 18.28
CA SER A 104 -1.60 10.53 17.92
C SER A 104 -2.85 10.01 18.65
N LEU A 105 -2.94 8.70 18.87
CA LEU A 105 -4.05 8.05 19.58
C LEU A 105 -4.15 8.49 21.05
N LEU A 106 -3.08 9.02 21.62
CA LEU A 106 -3.09 9.57 22.98
C LEU A 106 -4.02 10.79 23.12
N LEU A 107 -4.34 11.48 22.01
CA LEU A 107 -5.32 12.57 21.98
C LEU A 107 -6.74 12.10 22.30
N ASP A 108 -7.07 10.85 21.95
CA ASP A 108 -8.40 10.28 22.12
C ASP A 108 -8.62 9.73 23.54
N ASN A 109 -7.63 9.90 24.44
CA ASN A 109 -7.77 9.49 25.82
C ASN A 109 -8.90 10.29 26.51
N PRO A 110 -9.85 9.64 27.20
CA PRO A 110 -10.98 10.34 27.82
C PRO A 110 -10.57 11.31 28.94
N ASN A 111 -9.39 11.14 29.53
CA ASN A 111 -8.86 12.04 30.55
C ASN A 111 -7.98 13.16 29.94
N HIS A 112 -7.77 13.17 28.63
CA HIS A 112 -7.01 14.21 27.94
C HIS A 112 -7.88 15.44 27.72
N GLU A 113 -7.77 16.41 28.63
CA GLU A 113 -8.46 17.69 28.52
C GLU A 113 -7.45 18.84 28.39
N ILE A 114 -7.58 19.61 27.30
CA ILE A 114 -6.85 20.87 27.14
C ILE A 114 -7.63 21.95 27.88
N THR A 115 -7.08 22.42 29.00
CA THR A 115 -7.66 23.58 29.68
C THR A 115 -7.35 24.85 28.86
N ASN A 116 -8.41 25.57 28.45
CA ASN A 116 -8.38 26.79 27.61
C ASN A 116 -7.44 27.91 28.09
N ARG A 117 -6.88 27.81 29.31
CA ARG A 117 -6.01 28.84 29.90
C ARG A 117 -4.52 28.55 29.77
N VAL A 118 -4.10 27.29 29.57
CA VAL A 118 -2.68 26.92 29.69
C VAL A 118 -2.17 26.09 28.51
N ASN A 119 -3.02 25.62 27.58
CA ASN A 119 -2.63 24.68 26.52
C ASN A 119 -1.83 23.48 27.06
N ARG A 120 -2.15 23.08 28.30
CA ARG A 120 -1.54 21.95 29.00
C ARG A 120 -2.63 21.08 29.57
N CYS A 121 -2.41 19.78 29.44
CA CYS A 121 -3.18 18.74 30.10
C CYS A 121 -2.36 18.19 31.27
N ILE A 122 -3.03 17.83 32.36
CA ILE A 122 -2.46 17.23 33.57
C ILE A 122 -2.89 15.76 33.73
N CYS A 123 -3.27 15.10 32.63
CA CYS A 123 -3.58 13.68 32.66
C CYS A 123 -2.28 12.87 32.85
N TYR A 124 -2.42 11.66 33.39
CA TYR A 124 -1.27 10.79 33.68
C TYR A 124 -0.39 10.53 32.44
N ILE A 125 -0.96 10.50 31.24
CA ILE A 125 -0.22 10.31 29.98
C ILE A 125 0.65 11.52 29.68
N CYS A 126 0.08 12.73 29.79
CA CYS A 126 0.82 13.96 29.56
C CYS A 126 1.95 14.14 30.57
N GLU A 127 1.69 13.86 31.84
CA GLU A 127 2.71 13.87 32.90
C GLU A 127 3.80 12.82 32.63
N ALA A 128 3.42 11.58 32.30
CA ALA A 128 4.38 10.52 31.97
C ALA A 128 5.26 10.86 30.76
N MET A 129 4.73 11.53 29.73
CA MET A 129 5.53 11.99 28.59
C MET A 129 6.54 13.07 29.01
N ILE A 130 6.15 13.98 29.91
CA ILE A 130 7.06 15.02 30.42
C ILE A 130 8.16 14.38 31.27
N GLU A 131 7.80 13.49 32.19
CA GLU A 131 8.74 12.90 33.16
C GLU A 131 9.66 11.85 32.54
N ASN A 132 9.11 10.95 31.72
CA ASN A 132 9.88 9.80 31.19
C ASN A 132 10.58 10.08 29.86
N MET A 133 10.06 11.02 29.07
CA MET A 133 10.61 11.35 27.74
C MET A 133 11.19 12.76 27.69
N GLU A 134 11.24 13.49 28.81
CA GLU A 134 11.66 14.90 28.85
C GLU A 134 10.86 15.79 27.86
N CYS A 135 9.59 15.44 27.61
CA CYS A 135 8.75 16.16 26.68
C CYS A 135 8.47 17.58 27.21
N ARG A 136 8.61 18.59 26.34
CA ARG A 136 8.34 20.00 26.73
C ARG A 136 6.85 20.34 26.69
N ASN A 137 6.13 19.74 25.75
CA ASN A 137 4.70 19.94 25.57
C ASN A 137 4.09 18.70 24.89
N SER A 138 3.53 17.80 25.70
CA SER A 138 2.94 16.54 25.24
C SER A 138 1.81 16.78 24.24
N ASN A 139 0.97 17.79 24.48
CA ASN A 139 -0.15 18.10 23.61
C ASN A 139 0.30 18.58 22.22
N GLU A 140 1.30 19.46 22.16
CA GLU A 140 1.88 19.89 20.87
C GLU A 140 2.53 18.71 20.12
N CYS A 141 3.20 17.79 20.82
CA CYS A 141 3.80 16.62 20.20
C CYS A 141 2.74 15.67 19.64
N MET A 142 1.66 15.41 20.39
CA MET A 142 0.55 14.58 19.95
C MET A 142 -0.15 15.17 18.71
N HIS A 143 -0.46 16.47 18.73
CA HIS A 143 -1.03 17.15 17.56
C HIS A 143 -0.07 17.18 16.38
N CYS A 144 1.22 17.40 16.62
CA CYS A 144 2.21 17.37 15.55
C CYS A 144 2.31 15.96 14.93
N ALA A 145 2.24 14.88 15.73
CA ALA A 145 2.20 13.51 15.21
C ALA A 145 0.95 13.27 14.34
N LYS A 146 -0.21 13.75 14.79
CA LYS A 146 -1.44 13.73 13.99
C LYS A 146 -1.31 14.52 12.68
N ASP A 147 -0.76 15.73 12.75
CA ASP A 147 -0.55 16.57 11.56
C ASP A 147 0.39 15.91 10.55
N LEU A 148 1.38 15.11 10.99
CA LEU A 148 2.25 14.32 10.12
C LEU A 148 1.44 13.23 9.40
N LEU A 149 0.61 12.47 10.12
CA LEU A 149 -0.26 11.43 9.55
C LEU A 149 -1.26 12.03 8.55
N ASP A 150 -1.86 13.16 8.88
CA ASP A 150 -2.81 13.87 8.00
C ASP A 150 -2.17 14.37 6.68
N THR A 151 -0.83 14.32 6.55
CA THR A 151 -0.15 14.58 5.27
C THR A 151 -0.08 13.37 4.34
N LEU A 152 -0.29 12.17 4.86
CA LEU A 152 -0.28 10.92 4.10
C LEU A 152 -1.55 10.82 3.26
N LEU A 153 -1.42 10.26 2.06
CA LEU A 153 -2.58 9.92 1.24
C LEU A 153 -3.29 8.71 1.86
N ARG A 154 -4.61 8.58 1.69
CA ARG A 154 -5.43 7.51 2.32
C ARG A 154 -4.87 6.10 2.17
N LYS A 155 -4.27 5.77 1.01
CA LYS A 155 -3.63 4.47 0.75
C LYS A 155 -2.44 4.17 1.67
N TRP A 156 -1.82 5.21 2.21
CA TRP A 156 -0.58 5.18 2.98
C TRP A 156 -0.77 5.56 4.45
N ASP A 157 -2.00 5.90 4.85
CA ASP A 157 -2.34 6.29 6.22
C ASP A 157 -3.01 5.10 6.92
N PRO A 158 -2.38 4.50 7.94
CA PRO A 158 -2.98 3.39 8.66
C PRO A 158 -4.27 3.81 9.38
N CYS A 159 -4.44 5.08 9.78
CA CYS A 159 -5.62 5.51 10.54
C CYS A 159 -6.95 5.40 9.76
N TYR A 160 -6.89 5.19 8.44
CA TYR A 160 -8.07 4.97 7.61
C TYR A 160 -8.48 3.49 7.54
N MET A 161 -9.70 3.26 7.07
CA MET A 161 -10.16 1.94 6.67
C MET A 161 -9.38 1.46 5.44
N LEU A 162 -8.68 0.36 5.58
CA LEU A 162 -7.86 -0.29 4.56
C LEU A 162 -8.60 -1.49 3.96
N LEU A 163 -8.09 -2.03 2.84
CA LEU A 163 -8.71 -3.19 2.19
C LEU A 163 -8.68 -4.42 3.09
N GLU A 164 -7.59 -4.65 3.80
CA GLU A 164 -7.46 -5.78 4.74
C GLU A 164 -8.53 -5.80 5.85
N ASP A 165 -9.16 -4.65 6.16
CA ASP A 165 -10.21 -4.58 7.19
C ASP A 165 -11.52 -5.26 6.74
N TYR A 166 -11.69 -5.51 5.43
CA TYR A 166 -12.89 -6.10 4.85
C TYR A 166 -12.61 -7.11 3.73
N GLU A 167 -11.36 -7.49 3.52
CA GLU A 167 -11.02 -8.68 2.75
C GLU A 167 -11.32 -9.91 3.61
N GLU A 168 -12.30 -10.70 3.19
CA GLU A 168 -12.67 -11.91 3.91
C GLU A 168 -11.62 -12.98 3.67
N ALA A 169 -11.26 -13.67 4.74
CA ALA A 169 -10.38 -14.82 4.67
C ALA A 169 -10.91 -15.82 3.64
N PRO A 170 -10.00 -16.44 2.88
CA PRO A 170 -10.38 -17.37 1.83
C PRO A 170 -11.11 -18.59 2.48
N GLU A 171 -12.29 -18.93 1.97
CA GLU A 171 -13.10 -20.08 2.42
C GLU A 171 -12.41 -21.38 2.03
N GLN A 172 -11.98 -22.15 3.03
CA GLN A 172 -11.39 -23.47 2.80
C GLN A 172 -12.38 -24.41 2.08
N LEU A 173 -12.12 -24.64 0.80
CA LEU A 173 -12.88 -25.58 0.00
C LEU A 173 -12.51 -27.02 0.38
N ASN A 174 -13.52 -27.85 0.61
CA ASN A 174 -13.33 -29.29 0.86
C ASN A 174 -12.70 -30.02 -0.35
N VAL A 175 -12.91 -29.51 -1.57
CA VAL A 175 -12.36 -30.04 -2.83
C VAL A 175 -12.09 -28.88 -3.79
N GLY A 176 -10.85 -28.75 -4.27
CA GLY A 176 -10.46 -27.75 -5.26
C GLY A 176 -9.19 -27.00 -4.86
N PHE A 177 -8.82 -26.01 -5.68
CA PHE A 177 -7.88 -24.96 -5.27
C PHE A 177 -8.66 -23.68 -5.04
N GLU A 178 -8.26 -22.95 -4.02
CA GLU A 178 -8.84 -21.67 -3.71
C GLU A 178 -8.10 -20.56 -4.47
N PHE A 179 -8.86 -19.67 -5.10
CA PHE A 179 -8.30 -18.47 -5.69
C PHE A 179 -8.21 -17.40 -4.61
N ASP A 180 -6.98 -17.09 -4.20
CA ASP A 180 -6.73 -15.97 -3.30
C ASP A 180 -7.07 -14.65 -4.02
N ARG A 181 -8.16 -14.03 -3.59
CA ARG A 181 -8.65 -12.76 -4.14
C ARG A 181 -8.05 -11.53 -3.44
N HIS A 182 -7.22 -11.72 -2.42
CA HIS A 182 -6.62 -10.61 -1.69
C HIS A 182 -5.68 -9.85 -2.62
N VAL A 183 -5.83 -8.53 -2.62
CA VAL A 183 -4.92 -7.63 -3.35
C VAL A 183 -3.99 -6.87 -2.40
N THR A 184 -4.23 -7.01 -1.08
CA THR A 184 -3.36 -6.45 -0.05
C THR A 184 -2.04 -7.18 -0.02
N ILE A 185 -0.95 -6.41 -0.08
CA ILE A 185 0.40 -6.93 0.08
C ILE A 185 0.69 -7.09 1.57
N HIS A 186 1.12 -8.30 1.95
CA HIS A 186 1.55 -8.64 3.30
C HIS A 186 3.05 -8.96 3.36
N GLY A 187 3.58 -8.99 4.59
CA GLY A 187 4.96 -9.35 4.87
C GLY A 187 5.90 -8.14 4.91
N PRO A 188 7.20 -8.31 4.61
CA PRO A 188 8.17 -7.24 4.75
C PRO A 188 7.94 -6.11 3.73
N VAL A 189 8.33 -4.88 4.10
CA VAL A 189 8.33 -3.71 3.19
C VAL A 189 9.11 -3.98 1.89
N ALA A 190 10.03 -4.95 1.87
CA ALA A 190 10.69 -5.35 0.63
C ALA A 190 9.71 -5.82 -0.48
N ASN A 191 8.56 -6.39 -0.08
CA ASN A 191 7.54 -6.90 -1.00
C ASN A 191 6.78 -5.80 -1.74
N THR A 192 6.86 -4.54 -1.29
CA THR A 192 6.21 -3.41 -1.95
C THR A 192 7.03 -2.85 -3.11
N PHE A 193 8.29 -3.26 -3.27
CA PHE A 193 9.12 -2.78 -4.36
C PHE A 193 8.79 -3.53 -5.65
N CYS A 194 8.22 -2.80 -6.61
CA CYS A 194 7.93 -3.30 -7.94
C CYS A 194 8.95 -2.78 -8.95
N ILE A 195 9.22 -3.60 -9.98
CA ILE A 195 10.04 -3.28 -11.13
C ILE A 195 9.21 -3.36 -12.40
N PHE A 196 9.64 -2.68 -13.47
CA PHE A 196 8.93 -2.63 -14.76
C PHE A 196 7.54 -1.99 -14.69
N THR A 197 7.30 -1.21 -13.65
CA THR A 197 6.09 -0.42 -13.52
C THR A 197 6.27 0.92 -14.24
N GLU A 198 5.44 1.18 -15.23
CA GLU A 198 5.43 2.42 -16.02
C GLU A 198 4.11 3.19 -15.79
N GLY A 199 4.05 4.46 -16.21
CA GLY A 199 2.81 5.23 -16.16
C GLY A 199 2.50 5.90 -14.81
N ARG A 200 1.22 6.27 -14.63
CA ARG A 200 0.72 7.01 -13.45
C ARG A 200 0.47 6.04 -12.29
N VAL A 201 0.97 6.39 -11.11
CA VAL A 201 0.65 5.69 -9.87
C VAL A 201 -0.79 6.02 -9.45
N SER A 202 -1.57 5.00 -9.10
CA SER A 202 -2.88 5.19 -8.48
C SER A 202 -2.75 5.13 -6.95
N ASN A 203 -3.16 6.21 -6.30
CA ASN A 203 -3.31 6.30 -4.85
C ASN A 203 -4.78 6.16 -4.41
N VAL A 204 -5.66 5.73 -5.33
CA VAL A 204 -7.06 5.43 -5.06
C VAL A 204 -7.16 3.94 -4.74
N LEU A 205 -7.69 3.63 -3.56
CA LEU A 205 -8.04 2.26 -3.16
C LEU A 205 -9.33 1.84 -3.88
N PRO A 206 -9.37 0.68 -4.54
CA PRO A 206 -10.60 0.15 -5.11
C PRO A 206 -11.53 -0.34 -3.98
N ASP A 207 -12.84 -0.22 -4.18
CA ASP A 207 -13.81 -0.85 -3.29
C ASP A 207 -13.98 -2.32 -3.70
N LEU A 208 -13.49 -3.23 -2.86
CA LEU A 208 -13.56 -4.68 -3.08
C LEU A 208 -14.59 -5.39 -2.19
N ARG A 209 -15.49 -4.63 -1.54
CA ARG A 209 -16.54 -5.22 -0.73
C ARG A 209 -17.46 -6.05 -1.62
N ILE A 210 -17.58 -7.33 -1.29
CA ILE A 210 -18.49 -8.23 -1.98
C ILE A 210 -19.90 -7.94 -1.45
N ALA A 211 -20.80 -7.47 -2.32
CA ALA A 211 -22.21 -7.41 -1.97
C ALA A 211 -22.71 -8.83 -1.71
N ALA A 212 -23.51 -9.01 -0.65
CA ALA A 212 -24.07 -10.30 -0.29
C ALA A 212 -24.65 -11.00 -1.54
N PRO A 213 -24.20 -12.22 -1.88
CA PRO A 213 -24.59 -12.85 -3.13
C PRO A 213 -26.10 -13.11 -3.10
N THR A 214 -26.84 -12.43 -3.97
CA THR A 214 -28.27 -12.71 -4.16
C THR A 214 -28.48 -14.06 -4.86
N THR A 215 -27.48 -14.54 -5.58
CA THR A 215 -27.53 -15.81 -6.32
C THR A 215 -26.14 -16.42 -6.47
N ILE A 216 -25.97 -17.68 -6.09
CA ILE A 216 -24.76 -18.46 -6.37
C ILE A 216 -24.97 -19.18 -7.70
N VAL A 217 -24.19 -18.84 -8.73
CA VAL A 217 -24.23 -19.51 -10.03
C VAL A 217 -23.07 -20.47 -10.13
N LYS A 218 -23.36 -21.77 -10.28
CA LYS A 218 -22.33 -22.75 -10.58
C LYS A 218 -21.91 -22.62 -12.04
N VAL A 219 -20.61 -22.38 -12.25
CA VAL A 219 -20.03 -22.24 -13.58
C VAL A 219 -18.99 -23.32 -13.81
N THR A 220 -19.03 -23.94 -14.99
CA THR A 220 -17.98 -24.84 -15.46
C THR A 220 -17.25 -24.14 -16.60
N THR A 221 -15.94 -23.95 -16.43
CA THR A 221 -15.05 -23.47 -17.48
C THR A 221 -14.12 -24.59 -17.90
N SER A 222 -13.80 -24.65 -19.19
CA SER A 222 -12.83 -25.61 -19.71
C SER A 222 -11.94 -24.91 -20.73
N GLY A 223 -10.63 -24.94 -20.49
CA GLY A 223 -9.62 -24.54 -21.46
C GLY A 223 -9.14 -25.77 -22.21
N THR A 224 -9.12 -25.71 -23.54
CA THR A 224 -8.56 -26.78 -24.38
C THR A 224 -7.56 -26.18 -25.34
N TYR A 225 -6.37 -26.77 -25.44
CA TYR A 225 -5.44 -26.47 -26.52
C TYR A 225 -5.29 -27.69 -27.44
N CYS A 226 -5.09 -27.42 -28.73
CA CYS A 226 -4.80 -28.44 -29.72
C CYS A 226 -3.53 -28.05 -30.48
N GLU A 227 -2.57 -28.96 -30.53
CA GLU A 227 -1.40 -28.84 -31.41
C GLU A 227 -1.81 -29.24 -32.83
N VAL A 228 -1.72 -28.28 -33.75
CA VAL A 228 -1.95 -28.58 -35.17
C VAL A 228 -0.69 -29.25 -35.70
N THR A 229 -0.74 -30.58 -35.79
CA THR A 229 0.37 -31.48 -36.19
C THR A 229 1.00 -31.16 -37.55
N SER A 230 0.35 -30.37 -38.39
CA SER A 230 0.86 -29.97 -39.71
C SER A 230 1.59 -28.62 -39.73
N THR A 231 1.43 -27.76 -38.72
CA THR A 231 1.98 -26.38 -38.74
C THR A 231 2.80 -26.01 -37.51
N ASN A 232 2.91 -26.90 -36.50
CA ASN A 232 3.52 -26.57 -35.20
C ASN A 232 2.84 -25.37 -34.50
N GLU A 233 1.63 -25.02 -34.92
CA GLU A 233 0.83 -23.98 -34.28
C GLU A 233 -0.07 -24.60 -33.21
N SER A 234 0.07 -24.16 -31.97
CA SER A 234 -0.88 -24.44 -30.90
C SER A 234 -2.06 -23.47 -31.00
N ARG A 235 -3.30 -23.97 -30.85
CA ARG A 235 -4.51 -23.14 -30.77
C ARG A 235 -5.27 -23.46 -29.49
N ALA A 236 -5.50 -22.44 -28.67
CA ALA A 236 -6.28 -22.52 -27.45
C ALA A 236 -7.71 -21.99 -27.66
N GLY A 237 -8.66 -22.66 -27.03
CA GLY A 237 -10.05 -22.24 -26.93
C GLY A 237 -10.54 -22.41 -25.51
N THR A 238 -11.62 -21.72 -25.18
CA THR A 238 -12.28 -21.83 -23.89
C THR A 238 -13.78 -22.01 -24.05
N GLY A 239 -14.34 -22.91 -23.25
CA GLY A 239 -15.77 -23.10 -23.08
C GLY A 239 -16.22 -22.51 -21.74
N ILE A 240 -17.40 -21.89 -21.76
CA ILE A 240 -18.13 -21.39 -20.60
C ILE A 240 -19.50 -22.06 -20.63
N PHE A 241 -19.87 -22.69 -19.51
CA PHE A 241 -21.20 -23.26 -19.31
C PHE A 241 -21.70 -22.89 -17.91
N THR A 242 -22.83 -22.21 -17.82
CA THR A 242 -23.51 -21.90 -16.54
C THR A 242 -24.88 -22.58 -16.47
N THR A 243 -25.23 -23.09 -15.28
CA THR A 243 -26.54 -23.73 -15.05
C THR A 243 -27.54 -22.72 -14.44
N GLY A 244 -28.77 -22.65 -14.96
CA GLY A 244 -29.86 -21.82 -14.42
C GLY A 244 -30.85 -21.34 -15.50
N GLU A 245 -31.91 -20.59 -15.11
CA GLU A 245 -32.91 -20.04 -16.05
C GLU A 245 -32.29 -19.12 -17.13
N ASN A 246 -31.13 -18.52 -16.83
CA ASN A 246 -30.33 -17.71 -17.77
C ASN A 246 -28.95 -18.34 -18.03
N GLY A 247 -28.90 -19.66 -18.25
CA GLY A 247 -27.67 -20.39 -18.57
C GLY A 247 -26.91 -19.75 -19.75
N LEU A 248 -25.60 -19.56 -19.56
CA LEU A 248 -24.70 -19.00 -20.56
C LEU A 248 -23.83 -20.13 -21.10
N GLU A 249 -24.01 -20.44 -22.38
CA GLU A 249 -23.14 -21.32 -23.14
C GLU A 249 -22.33 -20.49 -24.14
N ARG A 250 -21.01 -20.44 -23.97
CA ARG A 250 -20.11 -19.75 -24.92
C ARG A 250 -18.86 -20.56 -25.18
N ALA A 251 -18.48 -20.64 -26.45
CA ALA A 251 -17.18 -21.11 -26.87
C ALA A 251 -16.42 -19.93 -27.50
N LEU A 252 -15.20 -19.69 -27.04
CA LEU A 252 -14.38 -18.57 -27.46
C LEU A 252 -13.00 -19.07 -27.86
N LYS A 253 -12.47 -18.48 -28.92
CA LYS A 253 -11.09 -18.72 -29.35
C LYS A 253 -10.17 -17.74 -28.62
N VAL A 254 -9.05 -18.22 -28.09
CA VAL A 254 -8.02 -17.35 -27.52
C VAL A 254 -7.38 -16.56 -28.67
N LEU A 255 -7.31 -15.23 -28.53
CA LEU A 255 -6.74 -14.35 -29.55
C LEU A 255 -5.29 -14.76 -29.85
N GLN A 256 -4.88 -14.72 -31.12
CA GLN A 256 -3.53 -15.09 -31.55
C GLN A 256 -2.43 -14.22 -30.94
N SER A 257 -2.77 -13.00 -30.47
CA SER A 257 -1.85 -12.13 -29.74
C SER A 257 -1.55 -12.61 -28.32
N LEU A 258 -2.33 -13.55 -27.79
CA LEU A 258 -2.12 -14.16 -26.48
C LEU A 258 -1.48 -15.53 -26.63
N HIS A 259 -0.70 -15.93 -25.62
CA HIS A 259 -0.12 -17.25 -25.54
C HIS A 259 -1.22 -18.33 -25.58
N GLN A 260 -1.00 -19.37 -26.40
CA GLN A 260 -2.01 -20.38 -26.71
C GLN A 260 -1.93 -21.58 -25.76
N PHE A 261 -2.13 -21.31 -24.46
CA PHE A 261 -2.14 -22.33 -23.40
C PHE A 261 -3.53 -22.48 -22.78
N ASP A 262 -3.78 -23.63 -22.14
CA ASP A 262 -5.01 -23.94 -21.41
C ASP A 262 -5.29 -22.94 -20.28
N GLN A 263 -4.27 -22.52 -19.52
CA GLN A 263 -4.44 -21.55 -18.42
C GLN A 263 -4.92 -20.19 -18.93
N VAL A 264 -4.44 -19.77 -20.11
CA VAL A 264 -4.89 -18.51 -20.74
C VAL A 264 -6.35 -18.61 -21.18
N GLY A 265 -6.76 -19.77 -21.69
CA GLY A 265 -8.16 -20.06 -21.98
C GLY A 265 -9.04 -19.95 -20.73
N GLY A 266 -8.64 -20.61 -19.64
CA GLY A 266 -9.35 -20.55 -18.35
C GLY A 266 -9.49 -19.13 -17.80
N ALA A 267 -8.41 -18.34 -17.81
CA ALA A 267 -8.43 -16.95 -17.38
C ALA A 267 -9.34 -16.07 -18.26
N LEU A 268 -9.33 -16.30 -19.58
CA LEU A 268 -10.21 -15.60 -20.51
C LEU A 268 -11.70 -15.92 -20.24
N ALA A 269 -12.02 -17.18 -19.96
CA ALA A 269 -13.38 -17.56 -19.57
C ALA A 269 -13.82 -16.89 -18.28
N ALA A 270 -12.97 -16.89 -17.24
CA ALA A 270 -13.26 -16.21 -15.97
C ALA A 270 -13.53 -14.71 -16.17
N LYS A 271 -12.71 -14.03 -16.98
CA LYS A 271 -12.90 -12.62 -17.32
C LYS A 271 -14.24 -12.39 -18.03
N ILE A 272 -14.55 -13.17 -19.06
CA ILE A 272 -15.79 -12.99 -19.83
C ILE A 272 -17.02 -13.27 -18.97
N LEU A 273 -16.93 -14.24 -18.07
CA LEU A 273 -17.98 -14.49 -17.08
C LEU A 273 -18.20 -13.27 -16.19
N ALA A 274 -17.13 -12.68 -15.65
CA ALA A 274 -17.21 -11.46 -14.86
C ALA A 274 -17.81 -10.28 -15.67
N ASP A 275 -17.45 -10.14 -16.94
CA ASP A 275 -17.96 -9.08 -17.82
C ASP A 275 -19.42 -9.30 -18.28
N CYS A 276 -19.89 -10.56 -18.35
CA CYS A 276 -21.24 -10.91 -18.80
C CYS A 276 -22.27 -11.00 -17.68
N GLN A 277 -21.84 -11.11 -16.42
CA GLN A 277 -22.73 -10.85 -15.29
C GLN A 277 -23.16 -9.38 -15.39
N PRO A 278 -24.46 -9.05 -15.34
CA PRO A 278 -24.89 -7.66 -15.39
C PRO A 278 -24.15 -6.92 -14.29
N GLN A 279 -23.41 -5.89 -14.70
CA GLN A 279 -22.75 -4.98 -13.79
C GLN A 279 -23.80 -4.45 -12.80
N ILE A 280 -23.78 -4.98 -11.58
CA ILE A 280 -24.41 -4.33 -10.42
C ILE A 280 -23.48 -3.17 -10.03
N TYR A 281 -23.23 -2.25 -10.96
CA TYR A 281 -22.79 -0.90 -10.62
C TYR A 281 -24.06 -0.07 -10.46
N SER A 282 -24.75 -0.25 -9.33
CA SER A 282 -25.67 0.78 -8.86
C SER A 282 -24.81 1.95 -8.42
N THR A 283 -24.69 2.95 -9.30
CA THR A 283 -24.46 4.33 -8.89
C THR A 283 -25.43 4.69 -7.78
N GLN A 284 -24.91 4.94 -6.58
CA GLN A 284 -25.47 5.90 -5.62
C GLN A 284 -24.32 6.75 -5.09
#